data_AF-E9D4J7-F1
#
_entry.id   AF-E9D4J7-F1
#
_cell.length_a   1.000
_cell.length_b   1.000
_cell.length_c   1.000
_cell.angle_alpha   90.00
_cell.angle_beta   90.00
_cell.angle_gamma   90.00
#
_symmetry.space_group_name_H-M   'P 1'
#
loop_
_entity.id
_entity.type
_entity.pdbx_description
1 polymer ?
#
loop_
_entity_poly.entity_id
_entity_poly.type
_entity_poly.pdbx_seq_one_letter_code
_entity_poly.pdbx_strand_id
1 'polypeptide(L)'
;MQSFHLAYPTILRMRRARARTSIEFTFRGSYSFPATFYHFYHSFTTSSWLSLMEMEDAVRPSKEAIERMRTISQLVWSQHALTTSSELPLQCIQPQQMLGRVPAYLGRDFESRKDSLSLHHTSSLDGLSPLFISGKSIWQTTSEGECDLEQKVLPHQLLLGVQRSTTCVFADYSCFRHWPGVCNTLDNAEQGNYLAVLFYAWSYILSSTWLERQPSTLAQTRRMRYLHCRANESDIDDTQHCGGFEIDLCSMDDDAARWWAAVLSPAGWQATVFHNGHTYKSPWSVRNIDTRPFILRRNYDQHCPGSTPPSSRQALKYLADFCATHNLSGQCCAALMATLFIPFNSGRTITLPLPVPYTPAAVFTRPSSSKLNIAPLPFSRDKIYKQRELLPYYMTLSCNGWTLRSLLHSTFFNPDVYCNLVGSWLEPAFEALDPILDAEDHTRLTILLTRRQPVLGPLWLGAILTGTAMTILHAIQSGQWAVDLHAAAWTGTEQSFLTTKLSGPRAAKQSKINRDDECRLLFLTGCDGFSSVPVCPWKPFGSSALSDTEIAV
;
A
#
# COMPACT_ATOMS: atom_id res chain seq x y z
N MET A 1 63.46 14.40 25.18
CA MET A 1 62.95 13.71 26.38
C MET A 1 61.53 14.20 26.63
N GLN A 2 60.57 13.27 26.62
CA GLN A 2 59.34 13.14 27.44
C GLN A 2 58.63 14.42 27.96
N SER A 3 57.32 14.54 28.16
CA SER A 3 56.09 13.76 27.92
C SER A 3 54.99 14.45 28.77
N PHE A 4 53.77 14.64 28.23
CA PHE A 4 52.44 14.61 28.92
C PHE A 4 52.16 15.59 30.12
N HIS A 5 50.95 16.01 30.53
CA HIS A 5 49.53 15.74 30.23
C HIS A 5 48.62 16.78 30.95
N LEU A 6 47.39 16.99 30.43
CA LEU A 6 46.07 17.17 31.12
C LEU A 6 45.67 18.49 31.84
N ALA A 7 44.58 19.13 31.34
CA ALA A 7 43.23 19.19 31.96
C ALA A 7 42.43 20.51 31.66
N TYR A 8 41.21 20.37 31.09
CA TYR A 8 40.08 21.34 31.07
C TYR A 8 39.25 21.21 32.39
N PRO A 9 38.12 21.93 32.71
CA PRO A 9 37.23 22.85 31.93
C PRO A 9 36.81 24.15 32.72
N THR A 10 36.04 25.15 32.23
CA THR A 10 34.54 25.20 32.28
C THR A 10 34.00 26.64 32.00
N ILE A 11 33.22 26.81 30.91
CA ILE A 11 31.88 27.48 30.75
C ILE A 11 31.64 28.93 31.27
N LEU A 12 31.21 29.88 30.39
CA LEU A 12 29.80 30.40 30.27
C LEU A 12 29.61 31.62 29.31
N ARG A 13 28.70 31.42 28.33
CA ARG A 13 27.65 32.34 27.79
C ARG A 13 28.03 33.67 27.09
N MET A 14 27.30 34.19 26.09
CA MET A 14 26.23 33.76 25.17
C MET A 14 25.91 34.98 24.28
N ARG A 15 25.70 34.78 22.96
CA ARG A 15 24.58 35.30 22.09
C ARG A 15 25.08 35.36 20.63
N ARG A 16 24.61 34.52 19.71
CA ARG A 16 23.27 34.38 19.04
C ARG A 16 22.93 35.47 18.02
N ALA A 17 23.00 35.09 16.74
CA ALA A 17 21.90 35.06 15.76
C ALA A 17 22.35 34.13 14.60
N ARG A 18 21.81 32.91 14.42
CA ARG A 18 20.56 32.49 13.71
C ARG A 18 20.67 32.62 12.17
N ALA A 19 20.31 31.65 11.32
CA ALA A 19 19.74 30.30 11.44
C ALA A 19 19.88 29.58 10.06
N ARG A 20 20.27 28.30 9.95
CA ARG A 20 19.46 27.04 9.95
C ARG A 20 18.70 26.76 8.63
N THR A 21 18.65 25.55 8.06
CA THR A 21 18.92 24.20 8.62
C THR A 21 19.10 23.19 7.47
N SER A 22 20.30 22.65 7.32
CA SER A 22 20.49 21.24 7.00
C SER A 22 20.31 20.46 8.30
N ILE A 23 19.63 19.32 8.24
CA ILE A 23 19.63 18.36 9.34
C ILE A 23 20.48 17.18 8.85
N GLU A 24 21.75 17.18 9.25
CA GLU A 24 22.56 15.97 9.30
C GLU A 24 21.99 15.05 10.38
N PHE A 25 21.65 13.83 10.00
CA PHE A 25 21.57 12.72 10.93
C PHE A 25 22.70 11.74 10.59
N THR A 26 23.76 11.77 11.39
CA THR A 26 24.68 10.64 11.53
C THR A 26 24.00 9.61 12.43
N PHE A 27 23.80 8.39 11.93
CA PHE A 27 23.41 7.26 12.76
C PHE A 27 24.45 6.14 12.65
N ARG A 28 25.25 5.97 13.71
CA ARG A 28 25.81 4.67 14.10
C ARG A 28 24.69 3.92 14.84
N GLY A 29 24.04 2.99 14.16
CA GLY A 29 23.06 2.08 14.75
C GLY A 29 23.61 0.67 14.80
N SER A 30 24.22 0.30 15.93
CA SER A 30 24.43 -1.10 16.30
C SER A 30 23.10 -1.66 16.82
N TYR A 31 22.45 -2.52 16.05
CA TYR A 31 21.32 -3.32 16.52
C TYR A 31 21.74 -4.79 16.57
N SER A 32 21.87 -5.29 17.80
CA SER A 32 21.94 -6.70 18.14
C SER A 32 20.51 -7.26 18.25
N PHE A 33 20.13 -8.18 17.36
CA PHE A 33 19.06 -9.14 17.61
C PHE A 33 19.68 -10.50 17.98
N PRO A 34 18.99 -11.36 18.75
CA PRO A 34 19.57 -12.59 19.28
C PRO A 34 19.94 -13.54 18.15
N ALA A 35 21.21 -13.94 18.13
CA ALA A 35 21.69 -15.00 17.27
C ALA A 35 21.20 -16.35 17.80
N THR A 36 20.25 -16.97 17.11
CA THR A 36 20.05 -18.42 17.16
C THR A 36 19.52 -18.89 15.82
N PHE A 37 20.16 -19.93 15.28
CA PHE A 37 19.98 -20.57 13.96
C PHE A 37 20.76 -20.00 12.78
N TYR A 38 22.10 -19.99 12.90
CA TYR A 38 23.00 -20.20 11.77
C TYR A 38 24.16 -21.09 12.21
N HIS A 39 23.97 -22.40 12.13
CA HIS A 39 25.05 -23.37 12.04
C HIS A 39 24.50 -24.64 11.44
N PHE A 40 24.73 -24.84 10.15
CA PHE A 40 25.06 -26.11 9.50
C PHE A 40 25.11 -25.82 8.00
N TYR A 41 26.32 -25.75 7.44
CA TYR A 41 26.67 -26.11 6.06
C TYR A 41 28.11 -25.64 5.82
N HIS A 42 29.08 -26.45 6.26
CA HIS A 42 30.44 -26.37 5.74
C HIS A 42 31.02 -27.78 5.68
N SER A 43 30.80 -28.44 4.55
CA SER A 43 31.71 -29.46 4.01
C SER A 43 31.41 -29.67 2.53
N PHE A 44 32.07 -28.91 1.66
CA PHE A 44 32.17 -29.24 0.25
C PHE A 44 33.63 -29.25 -0.17
N THR A 45 34.06 -30.36 -0.77
CA THR A 45 35.39 -30.58 -1.32
C THR A 45 35.58 -29.78 -2.62
N THR A 46 36.83 -29.43 -2.92
CA THR A 46 37.27 -28.54 -4.02
C THR A 46 36.85 -28.97 -5.43
N SER A 47 36.51 -30.24 -5.65
CA SER A 47 36.02 -30.76 -6.95
C SER A 47 34.56 -30.35 -7.24
N SER A 48 33.72 -30.21 -6.20
CA SER A 48 32.31 -29.77 -6.32
C SER A 48 32.20 -28.30 -6.76
N TRP A 49 33.16 -27.47 -6.37
CA TRP A 49 33.18 -26.04 -6.67
C TRP A 49 33.45 -25.74 -8.16
N LEU A 50 34.33 -26.50 -8.80
CA LEU A 50 34.66 -26.30 -10.22
C LEU A 50 33.49 -26.70 -11.14
N SER A 51 32.77 -27.77 -10.81
CA SER A 51 31.55 -28.16 -11.53
C SER A 51 30.39 -27.19 -11.31
N LEU A 52 30.26 -26.59 -10.11
CA LEU A 52 29.26 -25.55 -9.83
C LEU A 52 29.54 -24.25 -10.60
N MET A 53 30.81 -23.86 -10.76
CA MET A 53 31.20 -22.64 -11.48
C MET A 53 30.97 -22.72 -13.00
N GLU A 54 31.09 -23.89 -13.62
CA GLU A 54 30.75 -24.07 -15.05
C GLU A 54 29.23 -24.08 -15.30
N MET A 55 28.42 -24.39 -14.28
CA MET A 55 26.96 -24.50 -14.39
C MET A 55 26.18 -23.22 -14.08
N GLU A 56 26.82 -22.19 -13.49
CA GLU A 56 26.17 -20.90 -13.20
C GLU A 56 25.80 -20.10 -14.47
N ASP A 57 26.40 -20.43 -15.62
CA ASP A 57 26.24 -19.70 -16.88
C ASP A 57 25.34 -20.39 -17.92
N ALA A 58 24.70 -21.50 -17.56
CA ALA A 58 23.83 -22.22 -18.49
C ALA A 58 22.47 -21.51 -18.64
N VAL A 59 22.11 -21.16 -19.88
CA VAL A 59 20.78 -20.58 -20.20
C VAL A 59 19.65 -21.52 -19.76
N ARG A 60 19.83 -22.83 -19.97
CA ARG A 60 18.95 -23.86 -19.41
C ARG A 60 19.58 -24.39 -18.13
N PRO A 61 18.96 -24.18 -16.95
CA PRO A 61 19.44 -24.76 -15.72
C PRO A 61 19.44 -26.28 -15.79
N SER A 62 20.30 -26.93 -15.00
CA SER A 62 20.29 -28.39 -14.90
C SER A 62 18.99 -28.89 -14.26
N LYS A 63 18.64 -30.16 -14.49
CA LYS A 63 17.46 -30.77 -13.85
C LYS A 63 17.55 -30.72 -12.34
N GLU A 64 18.75 -30.91 -11.78
CA GLU A 64 19.01 -30.84 -10.35
C GLU A 64 18.80 -29.42 -9.81
N ALA A 65 19.20 -28.39 -10.55
CA ALA A 65 18.98 -27.00 -10.15
C ALA A 65 17.49 -26.63 -10.16
N ILE A 66 16.75 -27.07 -11.19
CA ILE A 66 15.30 -26.92 -11.31
C ILE A 66 14.59 -27.57 -10.12
N GLU A 67 14.89 -28.84 -9.85
CA GLU A 67 14.25 -29.60 -8.77
C GLU A 67 14.57 -29.03 -7.39
N ARG A 68 15.82 -28.61 -7.19
CA ARG A 68 16.24 -27.97 -5.93
C ARG A 68 15.50 -26.65 -5.72
N MET A 69 15.37 -25.81 -6.74
CA MET A 69 14.62 -24.55 -6.64
C MET A 69 13.13 -24.80 -6.37
N ARG A 70 12.54 -25.79 -7.05
CA ARG A 70 11.15 -26.20 -6.84
C ARG A 70 10.92 -26.65 -5.40
N THR A 71 11.80 -27.49 -4.86
CA THR A 71 11.74 -27.97 -3.46
C THR A 71 11.82 -26.81 -2.47
N ILE A 72 12.75 -25.87 -2.69
CA ILE A 72 12.90 -24.68 -1.83
C ILE A 72 11.63 -23.83 -1.87
N SER A 73 11.08 -23.57 -3.05
CA SER A 73 9.84 -22.81 -3.20
C SER A 73 8.67 -23.51 -2.52
N GLN A 74 8.50 -24.81 -2.74
CA GLN A 74 7.43 -25.60 -2.12
C GLN A 74 7.49 -25.55 -0.59
N LEU A 75 8.69 -25.62 0.00
CA LEU A 75 8.88 -25.47 1.44
C LEU A 75 8.42 -24.10 1.94
N VAL A 76 8.81 -23.02 1.25
CA VAL A 76 8.44 -21.64 1.61
C VAL A 76 6.92 -21.45 1.56
N TRP A 77 6.28 -21.83 0.46
CA TRP A 77 4.85 -21.57 0.28
C TRP A 77 3.95 -22.48 1.11
N SER A 78 4.32 -23.76 1.27
CA SER A 78 3.59 -24.69 2.15
C SER A 78 3.61 -24.23 3.61
N GLN A 79 4.74 -23.72 4.11
CA GLN A 79 4.84 -23.16 5.47
C GLN A 79 3.83 -22.03 5.71
N HIS A 80 3.60 -21.18 4.72
CA HIS A 80 2.64 -20.08 4.83
C HIS A 80 1.19 -20.54 4.66
N ALA A 81 0.94 -21.56 3.84
CA ALA A 81 -0.37 -22.16 3.60
C ALA A 81 -0.91 -22.95 4.81
N LEU A 82 -0.04 -23.48 5.67
CA LEU A 82 -0.41 -24.21 6.88
C LEU A 82 -1.05 -23.26 7.91
N THR A 83 -2.38 -23.14 7.87
CA THR A 83 -3.14 -22.41 8.88
C THR A 83 -4.49 -23.06 9.15
N THR A 84 -4.83 -23.17 10.43
CA THR A 84 -6.17 -23.51 10.90
C THR A 84 -6.94 -22.28 11.37
N SER A 85 -6.32 -21.09 11.34
CA SER A 85 -6.96 -19.86 11.79
C SER A 85 -8.01 -19.40 10.78
N SER A 86 -9.20 -19.09 11.30
CA SER A 86 -10.31 -18.48 10.56
C SER A 86 -10.34 -16.96 10.67
N GLU A 87 -9.42 -16.35 11.44
CA GLU A 87 -9.35 -14.91 11.69
C GLU A 87 -8.19 -14.28 10.91
N LEU A 88 -8.31 -13.00 10.56
CA LEU A 88 -7.24 -12.28 9.86
C LEU A 88 -6.06 -11.96 10.79
N PRO A 89 -4.81 -12.04 10.31
CA PRO A 89 -3.64 -11.62 11.06
C PRO A 89 -3.70 -10.13 11.39
N LEU A 90 -3.24 -9.74 12.59
CA LEU A 90 -3.23 -8.35 13.05
C LEU A 90 -2.48 -7.42 12.08
N GLN A 91 -1.46 -7.94 11.40
CA GLN A 91 -0.65 -7.19 10.43
C GLN A 91 -1.49 -6.65 9.27
N CYS A 92 -2.62 -7.28 8.91
CA CYS A 92 -3.50 -6.81 7.84
C CYS A 92 -4.16 -5.46 8.14
N ILE A 93 -4.26 -5.08 9.42
CA ILE A 93 -4.90 -3.83 9.86
C ILE A 93 -3.90 -2.83 10.46
N GLN A 94 -2.60 -3.00 10.16
CA GLN A 94 -1.52 -2.12 10.61
C GLN A 94 -0.85 -1.39 9.43
N PRO A 95 -1.60 -0.55 8.67
CA PRO A 95 -1.10 0.09 7.45
C PRO A 95 0.09 1.02 7.67
N GLN A 96 0.35 1.48 8.89
CA GLN A 96 1.52 2.30 9.20
C GLN A 96 2.85 1.57 8.97
N GLN A 97 2.87 0.24 8.99
CA GLN A 97 4.10 -0.54 8.84
C GLN A 97 4.70 -0.44 7.43
N MET A 98 3.90 -0.18 6.39
CA MET A 98 4.39 -0.04 5.01
C MET A 98 4.95 1.34 4.68
N LEU A 99 4.77 2.35 5.54
CA LEU A 99 5.04 3.75 5.16
C LEU A 99 6.52 4.15 5.14
N GLY A 100 7.42 3.38 5.73
CA GLY A 100 8.87 3.62 5.70
C GLY A 100 9.29 5.10 5.66
N ARG A 101 9.77 5.54 4.49
CA ARG A 101 10.17 6.90 4.09
C ARG A 101 9.30 7.49 2.96
N VAL A 102 8.08 7.02 2.80
CA VAL A 102 7.12 7.57 1.84
C VAL A 102 7.01 9.08 2.08
N PRO A 103 7.02 9.93 1.03
CA PRO A 103 6.82 11.36 1.18
C PRO A 103 5.33 11.71 1.33
N ALA A 104 5.01 12.79 2.04
CA ALA A 104 3.63 13.25 2.17
C ALA A 104 3.11 13.82 0.83
N TYR A 105 1.89 13.43 0.46
CA TYR A 105 1.21 13.95 -0.73
C TYR A 105 1.03 15.47 -0.65
N LEU A 106 1.60 16.18 -1.63
CA LEU A 106 1.63 17.64 -1.68
C LEU A 106 2.07 18.26 -0.34
N GLY A 107 3.20 17.79 0.20
CA GLY A 107 3.77 18.27 1.47
C GLY A 107 4.11 19.76 1.49
N ARG A 108 4.29 20.36 2.68
CA ARG A 108 4.48 21.82 2.87
C ARG A 108 5.64 22.43 2.06
N ASP A 109 6.65 21.64 1.73
CA ASP A 109 7.78 22.09 0.90
C ASP A 109 7.41 22.32 -0.59
N PHE A 110 6.24 21.84 -1.03
CA PHE A 110 5.68 22.17 -2.34
C PHE A 110 5.25 23.65 -2.46
N GLU A 111 4.92 24.31 -1.35
CA GLU A 111 4.45 25.71 -1.38
C GLU A 111 5.59 26.73 -1.51
N SER A 112 6.83 26.36 -1.15
CA SER A 112 7.98 27.28 -1.20
C SER A 112 8.64 27.37 -2.58
N ARG A 113 8.47 26.36 -3.44
CA ARG A 113 8.95 26.35 -4.84
C ARG A 113 7.80 26.69 -5.80
N LYS A 114 7.39 27.95 -5.81
CA LYS A 114 6.28 28.47 -6.64
C LYS A 114 6.50 28.30 -8.15
N ASP A 115 7.73 28.08 -8.60
CA ASP A 115 8.10 28.12 -10.02
C ASP A 115 8.18 26.73 -10.72
N SER A 116 7.91 25.62 -10.03
CA SER A 116 8.24 24.27 -10.57
C SER A 116 7.10 23.24 -10.64
N LEU A 117 5.84 23.64 -10.46
CA LEU A 117 4.71 22.71 -10.60
C LEU A 117 4.35 22.52 -12.06
N SER A 118 5.00 21.56 -12.73
CA SER A 118 4.60 21.15 -14.07
C SER A 118 3.36 20.23 -13.98
N LEU A 119 2.20 20.85 -14.19
CA LEU A 119 0.94 20.15 -14.33
C LEU A 119 0.81 19.66 -15.76
N HIS A 120 0.59 18.36 -15.93
CA HIS A 120 0.47 17.75 -17.25
C HIS A 120 -0.90 17.12 -17.44
N HIS A 121 -1.38 17.24 -18.67
CA HIS A 121 -2.56 16.56 -19.16
C HIS A 121 -2.09 15.49 -20.14
N THR A 122 -2.51 14.25 -19.91
CA THR A 122 -2.26 13.18 -20.88
C THR A 122 -3.56 12.93 -21.61
N SER A 123 -3.61 13.26 -22.92
CA SER A 123 -4.79 12.99 -23.74
C SER A 123 -4.97 11.48 -23.90
N SER A 124 -6.02 10.92 -23.27
CA SER A 124 -6.44 9.54 -23.53
C SER A 124 -7.23 9.45 -24.85
N LEU A 125 -7.24 8.25 -25.44
CA LEU A 125 -8.05 7.92 -26.62
C LEU A 125 -9.56 8.21 -26.40
N ASP A 126 -10.02 8.19 -25.15
CA ASP A 126 -11.41 8.48 -24.77
C ASP A 126 -11.71 9.99 -24.64
N GLY A 127 -10.77 10.88 -24.99
CA GLY A 127 -10.90 12.33 -24.85
C GLY A 127 -10.82 12.84 -23.40
N LEU A 128 -10.71 11.95 -22.42
CA LEU A 128 -10.53 12.29 -21.01
C LEU A 128 -9.05 12.43 -20.68
N SER A 129 -8.68 13.52 -20.03
CA SER A 129 -7.28 13.79 -19.66
C SER A 129 -7.13 13.88 -18.15
N PRO A 130 -6.61 12.85 -17.46
CA PRO A 130 -6.25 12.99 -16.04
C PRO A 130 -5.20 14.08 -15.84
N LEU A 131 -5.22 14.69 -14.66
CA LEU A 131 -4.28 15.71 -14.24
C LEU A 131 -3.17 15.06 -13.42
N PHE A 132 -1.93 15.23 -13.84
CA PHE A 132 -0.75 14.73 -13.14
C PHE A 132 0.13 15.86 -12.62
N ILE A 133 0.85 15.54 -11.55
CA ILE A 133 1.97 16.34 -11.05
C ILE A 133 3.26 15.56 -11.30
N SER A 134 4.24 16.21 -11.94
CA SER A 134 5.55 15.60 -12.14
C SER A 134 6.53 16.00 -11.04
N GLY A 135 7.38 15.06 -10.69
CA GLY A 135 8.49 15.20 -9.76
C GLY A 135 9.69 14.39 -10.24
N LYS A 136 10.75 14.40 -9.44
CA LYS A 136 11.95 13.61 -9.69
C LYS A 136 12.58 13.19 -8.38
N SER A 137 13.20 12.02 -8.35
CA SER A 137 14.13 11.61 -7.30
C SER A 137 15.56 11.73 -7.79
N ILE A 138 16.47 11.98 -6.86
CA ILE A 138 17.90 12.09 -7.09
C ILE A 138 18.55 10.97 -6.30
N TRP A 139 19.32 10.12 -6.98
CA TRP A 139 20.03 8.99 -6.42
C TRP A 139 21.52 9.28 -6.51
N GLN A 140 22.21 9.16 -5.38
CA GLN A 140 23.63 9.47 -5.27
C GLN A 140 24.33 8.41 -4.43
N THR A 141 25.63 8.25 -4.67
CA THR A 141 26.49 7.37 -3.88
C THR A 141 26.64 7.90 -2.45
N THR A 142 26.86 6.99 -1.50
CA THR A 142 27.02 7.33 -0.07
C THR A 142 28.47 7.55 0.34
N SER A 143 29.43 7.19 -0.51
CA SER A 143 30.86 7.31 -0.24
C SER A 143 31.39 8.63 -0.78
N GLU A 144 31.53 9.62 0.11
CA GLU A 144 32.16 10.90 -0.23
C GLU A 144 33.63 10.67 -0.67
N GLY A 145 33.91 10.86 -1.97
CA GLY A 145 35.26 10.87 -2.52
C GLY A 145 35.82 9.53 -3.02
N GLU A 146 35.10 8.40 -2.87
CA GLU A 146 35.57 7.09 -3.36
C GLU A 146 34.94 6.66 -4.70
N CYS A 147 33.84 7.30 -5.12
CA CYS A 147 33.15 7.00 -6.36
C CYS A 147 32.68 8.32 -7.00
N ASP A 148 33.15 8.58 -8.21
CA ASP A 148 32.88 9.79 -9.02
C ASP A 148 31.61 9.67 -9.89
N LEU A 149 30.83 8.60 -9.68
CA LEU A 149 29.56 8.39 -10.39
C LEU A 149 28.61 9.58 -10.18
N GLU A 150 28.14 10.14 -11.29
CA GLU A 150 27.19 11.24 -11.28
C GLU A 150 25.85 10.86 -10.65
N GLN A 151 25.13 11.88 -10.16
CA GLN A 151 23.81 11.69 -9.57
C GLN A 151 22.81 11.23 -10.64
N LYS A 152 22.10 10.14 -10.37
CA LYS A 152 21.04 9.65 -11.26
C LYS A 152 19.71 10.29 -10.91
N VAL A 153 19.06 10.90 -11.90
CA VAL A 153 17.74 11.52 -11.74
C VAL A 153 16.67 10.61 -12.34
N LEU A 154 15.69 10.19 -11.53
CA LEU A 154 14.54 9.41 -12.00
C LEU A 154 13.26 10.26 -11.96
N PRO A 155 12.56 10.45 -13.09
CA PRO A 155 11.28 11.16 -13.10
C PRO A 155 10.20 10.32 -12.42
N HIS A 156 9.24 11.00 -11.80
CA HIS A 156 8.08 10.38 -11.16
C HIS A 156 6.84 11.22 -11.41
N GLN A 157 5.68 10.58 -11.53
CA GLN A 157 4.40 11.27 -11.69
C GLN A 157 3.40 10.77 -10.65
N LEU A 158 2.62 11.68 -10.10
CA LEU A 158 1.50 11.36 -9.21
C LEU A 158 0.20 11.86 -9.82
N LEU A 159 -0.85 11.07 -9.70
CA LEU A 159 -2.19 11.49 -10.08
C LEU A 159 -2.68 12.61 -9.16
N LEU A 160 -3.08 13.73 -9.75
CA LEU A 160 -3.62 14.88 -9.04
C LEU A 160 -5.14 14.98 -9.18
N GLY A 161 -5.71 14.61 -10.32
CA GLY A 161 -7.16 14.70 -10.52
C GLY A 161 -7.66 13.88 -11.70
N VAL A 162 -8.94 13.50 -11.63
CA VAL A 162 -9.63 12.69 -12.65
C VAL A 162 -10.87 13.41 -13.14
N GLN A 163 -11.26 13.22 -14.40
CA GLN A 163 -12.48 13.85 -14.93
C GLN A 163 -13.75 13.04 -14.64
N ARG A 164 -13.60 11.72 -14.43
CA ARG A 164 -14.70 10.81 -14.06
C ARG A 164 -14.41 10.16 -12.71
N SER A 165 -15.48 10.02 -11.93
CA SER A 165 -15.44 9.25 -10.68
C SER A 165 -15.36 7.77 -11.01
N THR A 166 -14.59 7.02 -10.23
CA THR A 166 -14.58 5.56 -10.31
C THR A 166 -15.95 5.03 -9.93
N THR A 167 -16.45 4.02 -10.62
CA THR A 167 -17.75 3.41 -10.32
C THR A 167 -17.59 2.24 -9.35
N CYS A 168 -18.60 2.01 -8.52
CA CYS A 168 -18.62 0.92 -7.56
C CYS A 168 -19.97 0.18 -7.61
N VAL A 169 -19.93 -1.15 -7.51
CA VAL A 169 -21.09 -2.06 -7.38
C VAL A 169 -20.86 -3.04 -6.24
N PHE A 170 -21.91 -3.73 -5.80
CA PHE A 170 -21.80 -4.84 -4.84
C PHE A 170 -21.98 -6.18 -5.55
N ALA A 171 -21.17 -7.17 -5.18
CA ALA A 171 -21.38 -8.55 -5.62
C ALA A 171 -22.21 -9.34 -4.60
N ASP A 172 -23.13 -10.17 -5.08
CA ASP A 172 -23.97 -11.02 -4.21
C ASP A 172 -23.17 -12.18 -3.57
N TYR A 173 -22.14 -12.66 -4.26
CA TYR A 173 -21.10 -13.56 -3.77
C TYR A 173 -19.79 -12.79 -3.69
N SER A 174 -19.59 -12.07 -2.60
CA SER A 174 -18.45 -11.17 -2.44
C SER A 174 -17.48 -11.63 -1.36
N CYS A 175 -16.20 -11.28 -1.54
CA CYS A 175 -15.18 -11.44 -0.53
C CYS A 175 -15.63 -10.88 0.83
N PHE A 176 -15.33 -11.59 1.91
CA PHE A 176 -15.65 -11.15 3.29
C PHE A 176 -17.13 -10.82 3.54
N ARG A 177 -18.07 -11.46 2.82
CA ARG A 177 -19.52 -11.31 3.09
C ARG A 177 -19.83 -11.40 4.59
N HIS A 178 -19.22 -12.38 5.25
CA HIS A 178 -19.10 -12.41 6.71
C HIS A 178 -17.67 -11.99 7.07
N TRP A 179 -17.55 -10.93 7.88
CA TRP A 179 -16.25 -10.48 8.35
C TRP A 179 -15.62 -11.59 9.22
N PRO A 180 -14.40 -12.08 8.92
CA PRO A 180 -13.77 -13.16 9.68
C PRO A 180 -13.29 -12.72 11.08
N GLY A 181 -13.28 -11.41 11.36
CA GLY A 181 -12.62 -10.86 12.55
C GLY A 181 -11.11 -10.77 12.39
N VAL A 182 -10.46 -10.13 13.37
CA VAL A 182 -9.00 -9.97 13.39
C VAL A 182 -8.46 -10.51 14.71
N CYS A 183 -7.41 -11.34 14.63
CA CYS A 183 -6.78 -11.94 15.79
C CYS A 183 -6.42 -10.89 16.86
N ASN A 184 -6.73 -11.19 18.12
CA ASN A 184 -6.42 -10.35 19.29
C ASN A 184 -7.09 -8.97 19.30
N THR A 185 -8.25 -8.84 18.65
CA THR A 185 -9.04 -7.60 18.65
C THR A 185 -10.48 -7.84 19.06
N LEU A 186 -11.21 -6.76 19.36
CA LEU A 186 -12.65 -6.80 19.54
C LEU A 186 -13.42 -6.96 18.21
N ASP A 187 -12.76 -6.81 17.05
CA ASP A 187 -13.39 -7.01 15.74
C ASP A 187 -13.68 -8.50 15.55
N ASN A 188 -14.95 -8.88 15.62
CA ASN A 188 -15.39 -10.26 15.49
C ASN A 188 -16.43 -10.40 14.38
N ALA A 189 -16.74 -11.64 14.02
CA ALA A 189 -17.70 -11.94 12.95
C ALA A 189 -19.14 -11.52 13.27
N GLU A 190 -19.46 -11.28 14.54
CA GLU A 190 -20.81 -10.99 15.01
C GLU A 190 -21.23 -9.54 14.71
N GLN A 191 -20.28 -8.65 14.42
CA GLN A 191 -20.55 -7.24 14.11
C GLN A 191 -21.18 -7.01 12.74
N GLY A 192 -21.25 -8.03 11.88
CA GLY A 192 -21.67 -7.85 10.50
C GLY A 192 -20.61 -7.17 9.63
N ASN A 193 -20.97 -6.83 8.39
CA ASN A 193 -20.08 -6.28 7.38
C ASN A 193 -20.46 -4.83 7.04
N TYR A 194 -19.58 -3.91 7.43
CA TYR A 194 -19.66 -2.47 7.18
C TYR A 194 -18.57 -1.98 6.22
N LEU A 195 -17.81 -2.88 5.57
CA LEU A 195 -16.65 -2.53 4.74
C LEU A 195 -17.00 -1.52 3.65
N ALA A 196 -18.13 -1.72 2.95
CA ALA A 196 -18.62 -0.80 1.92
C ALA A 196 -18.99 0.59 2.50
N VAL A 197 -19.66 0.63 3.65
CA VAL A 197 -20.05 1.88 4.33
C VAL A 197 -18.81 2.69 4.69
N LEU A 198 -17.83 2.03 5.29
CA LEU A 198 -16.57 2.64 5.71
C LEU A 198 -15.70 3.06 4.51
N PHE A 199 -15.77 2.31 3.39
CA PHE A 199 -15.07 2.65 2.15
C PHE A 199 -15.59 3.98 1.58
N TYR A 200 -16.91 4.17 1.51
CA TYR A 200 -17.47 5.45 1.05
C TYR A 200 -17.10 6.60 1.99
N ALA A 201 -17.09 6.38 3.31
CA ALA A 201 -16.65 7.37 4.28
C ALA A 201 -15.19 7.79 4.07
N TRP A 202 -14.28 6.82 3.90
CA TRP A 202 -12.87 7.10 3.61
C TRP A 202 -12.68 7.79 2.27
N SER A 203 -13.47 7.44 1.24
CA SER A 203 -13.42 8.10 -0.06
C SER A 203 -13.71 9.61 0.03
N TYR A 204 -14.69 9.99 0.88
CA TYR A 204 -14.98 11.37 1.21
C TYR A 204 -13.81 12.01 1.95
N ILE A 205 -13.30 11.37 3.01
CA ILE A 205 -12.23 11.92 3.85
C ILE A 205 -10.95 12.15 3.04
N LEU A 206 -10.55 11.21 2.18
CA LEU A 206 -9.40 11.37 1.28
C LEU A 206 -9.64 12.50 0.27
N SER A 207 -10.85 12.60 -0.28
CA SER A 207 -11.21 13.66 -1.22
C SER A 207 -11.25 15.06 -0.58
N SER A 208 -11.70 15.15 0.66
CA SER A 208 -11.68 16.39 1.44
C SER A 208 -10.25 16.77 1.83
N THR A 209 -9.44 15.80 2.27
CA THR A 209 -8.00 15.98 2.55
C THR A 209 -7.24 16.44 1.30
N TRP A 210 -7.58 15.88 0.14
CA TRP A 210 -7.04 16.29 -1.16
C TRP A 210 -7.33 17.76 -1.47
N LEU A 211 -8.57 18.24 -1.25
CA LEU A 211 -8.92 19.66 -1.41
C LEU A 211 -8.14 20.56 -0.45
N GLU A 212 -8.07 20.17 0.83
CA GLU A 212 -7.35 20.93 1.85
C GLU A 212 -5.86 21.11 1.51
N ARG A 213 -5.28 20.15 0.78
CA ARG A 213 -3.86 20.08 0.43
C ARG A 213 -3.50 20.55 -0.98
N GLN A 214 -4.45 21.04 -1.78
CA GLN A 214 -4.08 21.51 -3.12
C GLN A 214 -3.06 22.66 -3.02
N PRO A 215 -2.28 22.91 -4.09
CA PRO A 215 -1.43 24.08 -4.19
C PRO A 215 -2.22 25.39 -4.09
N SER A 216 -1.57 26.47 -3.68
CA SER A 216 -2.19 27.80 -3.57
C SER A 216 -2.73 28.30 -4.92
N THR A 217 -2.11 27.92 -6.04
CA THR A 217 -2.56 28.24 -7.40
C THR A 217 -3.96 27.71 -7.71
N LEU A 218 -4.33 26.58 -7.11
CA LEU A 218 -5.64 25.96 -7.28
C LEU A 218 -6.62 26.33 -6.15
N ALA A 219 -6.19 27.13 -5.17
CA ALA A 219 -6.95 27.41 -3.94
C ALA A 219 -8.36 27.96 -4.16
N GLN A 220 -8.48 28.98 -5.00
CA GLN A 220 -9.74 29.66 -5.27
C GLN A 220 -10.73 28.82 -6.09
N THR A 221 -10.26 27.72 -6.68
CA THR A 221 -11.06 26.84 -7.55
C THR A 221 -11.59 25.60 -6.83
N ARG A 222 -11.16 25.37 -5.58
CA ARG A 222 -11.59 24.25 -4.75
C ARG A 222 -13.07 24.37 -4.43
N ARG A 223 -13.81 23.30 -4.64
CA ARG A 223 -15.22 23.23 -4.24
C ARG A 223 -15.52 21.88 -3.62
N MET A 224 -16.00 21.91 -2.38
CA MET A 224 -16.67 20.79 -1.71
C MET A 224 -18.13 21.15 -1.57
N ARG A 225 -19.05 20.31 -2.06
CA ARG A 225 -20.49 20.57 -1.97
C ARG A 225 -21.31 19.31 -1.80
N TYR A 226 -22.43 19.43 -1.11
CA TYR A 226 -23.51 18.45 -1.21
C TYR A 226 -24.21 18.58 -2.56
N LEU A 227 -24.68 17.46 -3.06
CA LEU A 227 -25.52 17.34 -4.23
C LEU A 227 -26.96 17.01 -3.78
N HIS A 228 -27.89 16.92 -4.74
CA HIS A 228 -29.30 16.67 -4.43
C HIS A 228 -29.59 15.25 -3.95
N CYS A 229 -28.78 14.27 -4.36
CA CYS A 229 -28.94 12.89 -3.93
C CYS A 229 -28.62 12.75 -2.43
N ARG A 230 -29.47 12.01 -1.72
CA ARG A 230 -29.28 11.60 -0.33
C ARG A 230 -29.76 10.16 -0.16
N ALA A 231 -29.16 9.43 0.77
CA ALA A 231 -29.66 8.13 1.18
C ALA A 231 -31.05 8.30 1.81
N ASN A 232 -31.86 7.25 1.76
CA ASN A 232 -33.19 7.27 2.38
C ASN A 232 -33.02 7.25 3.90
N GLU A 233 -33.88 7.96 4.62
CA GLU A 233 -33.90 7.99 6.08
C GLU A 233 -35.19 7.35 6.55
N SER A 234 -35.09 6.50 7.57
CA SER A 234 -36.23 5.88 8.25
C SER A 234 -36.11 6.05 9.75
N ASP A 235 -37.24 6.15 10.44
CA ASP A 235 -37.24 6.14 11.89
C ASP A 235 -36.76 4.77 12.41
N ILE A 236 -36.12 4.73 13.59
CA ILE A 236 -35.72 3.47 14.22
C ILE A 236 -36.97 2.63 14.57
N ASP A 237 -38.10 3.27 14.85
CA ASP A 237 -39.35 2.56 15.19
C ASP A 237 -40.12 2.05 13.97
N ASP A 238 -39.71 2.42 12.75
CA ASP A 238 -40.32 1.92 11.52
C ASP A 238 -39.86 0.49 11.23
N THR A 239 -40.82 -0.40 10.99
CA THR A 239 -40.61 -1.83 10.75
C THR A 239 -40.78 -2.21 9.27
N GLN A 240 -41.03 -1.24 8.39
CA GLN A 240 -41.12 -1.50 6.95
C GLN A 240 -39.75 -1.76 6.33
N HIS A 241 -39.49 -3.01 5.97
CA HIS A 241 -38.30 -3.40 5.21
C HIS A 241 -38.39 -2.92 3.75
N CYS A 242 -37.68 -1.84 3.43
CA CYS A 242 -37.72 -1.20 2.10
C CYS A 242 -36.70 -1.75 1.07
N GLY A 243 -36.27 -3.01 1.18
CA GLY A 243 -35.46 -3.67 0.13
C GLY A 243 -34.07 -3.05 -0.12
N GLY A 244 -33.46 -2.41 0.89
CA GLY A 244 -32.14 -1.76 0.83
C GLY A 244 -31.20 -2.18 1.96
N PHE A 245 -30.05 -1.52 2.07
CA PHE A 245 -29.06 -1.75 3.12
C PHE A 245 -29.36 -0.86 4.33
N GLU A 246 -29.96 -1.43 5.37
CA GLU A 246 -30.30 -0.70 6.61
C GLU A 246 -29.05 -0.47 7.48
N ILE A 247 -28.68 0.78 7.70
CA ILE A 247 -27.55 1.20 8.55
C ILE A 247 -28.11 1.92 9.77
N ASP A 248 -27.82 1.41 10.96
CA ASP A 248 -28.14 2.09 12.21
C ASP A 248 -27.09 3.18 12.51
N LEU A 249 -27.52 4.44 12.51
CA LEU A 249 -26.69 5.58 12.89
C LEU A 249 -26.73 5.87 14.39
N CYS A 250 -27.62 5.20 15.13
CA CYS A 250 -27.88 5.44 16.55
C CYS A 250 -28.16 6.94 16.84
N SER A 251 -27.85 7.42 18.05
CA SER A 251 -28.01 8.82 18.47
C SER A 251 -26.88 9.73 17.93
N MET A 252 -26.76 9.85 16.62
CA MET A 252 -25.82 10.76 15.96
C MET A 252 -26.40 12.17 15.83
N ASP A 253 -25.52 13.18 15.85
CA ASP A 253 -25.92 14.56 15.59
C ASP A 253 -26.45 14.75 14.15
N ASP A 254 -27.30 15.75 13.95
CA ASP A 254 -27.96 15.98 12.65
C ASP A 254 -26.97 16.28 11.52
N ASP A 255 -25.84 16.91 11.81
CA ASP A 255 -24.79 17.18 10.84
C ASP A 255 -24.07 15.90 10.38
N ALA A 256 -23.80 14.98 11.31
CA ALA A 256 -23.23 13.66 11.06
C ALA A 256 -24.21 12.81 10.24
N ALA A 257 -25.49 12.81 10.59
CA ALA A 257 -26.53 12.10 9.85
C ALA A 257 -26.64 12.63 8.42
N ARG A 258 -26.65 13.96 8.23
CA ARG A 258 -26.64 14.59 6.90
C ARG A 258 -25.41 14.21 6.10
N TRP A 259 -24.24 14.16 6.74
CA TRP A 259 -23.01 13.72 6.09
C TRP A 259 -23.07 12.26 5.64
N TRP A 260 -23.53 11.34 6.50
CA TRP A 260 -23.74 9.93 6.15
C TRP A 260 -24.75 9.77 5.00
N ALA A 261 -25.83 10.53 5.01
CA ALA A 261 -26.83 10.54 3.93
C ALA A 261 -26.24 10.95 2.59
N ALA A 262 -25.33 11.93 2.59
CA ALA A 262 -24.62 12.33 1.37
C ALA A 262 -23.60 11.27 0.92
N VAL A 263 -22.80 10.75 1.85
CA VAL A 263 -21.72 9.78 1.58
C VAL A 263 -22.23 8.46 1.02
N LEU A 264 -23.34 7.95 1.55
CA LEU A 264 -23.91 6.65 1.16
C LEU A 264 -24.90 6.73 0.00
N SER A 265 -25.20 7.94 -0.49
CA SER A 265 -26.00 8.09 -1.69
C SER A 265 -25.16 7.89 -2.97
N PRO A 266 -25.78 7.52 -4.11
CA PRO A 266 -25.06 7.34 -5.37
C PRO A 266 -24.20 8.53 -5.80
N ALA A 267 -24.65 9.75 -5.55
CA ALA A 267 -23.95 10.98 -5.96
C ALA A 267 -24.30 12.16 -5.04
N GLY A 268 -24.13 12.03 -3.72
CA GLY A 268 -24.57 13.05 -2.75
C GLY A 268 -23.56 14.11 -2.39
N TRP A 269 -22.32 13.97 -2.85
CA TRP A 269 -21.27 14.96 -2.62
C TRP A 269 -20.32 15.05 -3.81
N GLN A 270 -19.58 16.15 -3.88
CA GLN A 270 -18.55 16.33 -4.90
C GLN A 270 -17.37 17.16 -4.37
N ALA A 271 -16.15 16.68 -4.62
CA ALA A 271 -14.90 17.40 -4.44
C ALA A 271 -14.29 17.72 -5.80
N THR A 272 -14.12 19.01 -6.14
CA THR A 272 -13.59 19.43 -7.44
C THR A 272 -12.58 20.58 -7.36
N VAL A 273 -11.71 20.63 -8.36
CA VAL A 273 -10.78 21.72 -8.68
C VAL A 273 -10.99 22.11 -10.14
N PHE A 274 -10.89 23.40 -10.47
CA PHE A 274 -10.95 23.87 -11.85
C PHE A 274 -9.57 24.30 -12.31
N HIS A 275 -9.12 23.79 -13.45
CA HIS A 275 -7.80 24.10 -14.00
C HIS A 275 -7.84 24.06 -15.53
N ASN A 276 -7.28 25.08 -16.18
CA ASN A 276 -7.17 25.18 -17.64
C ASN A 276 -8.46 24.86 -18.41
N GLY A 277 -9.60 25.39 -17.98
CA GLY A 277 -10.89 25.15 -18.65
C GLY A 277 -11.58 23.83 -18.30
N HIS A 278 -10.93 22.95 -17.53
CA HIS A 278 -11.44 21.64 -17.17
C HIS A 278 -11.76 21.54 -15.67
N THR A 279 -12.79 20.77 -15.34
CA THR A 279 -13.12 20.43 -13.95
C THR A 279 -12.56 19.05 -13.62
N TYR A 280 -11.72 19.00 -12.61
CA TYR A 280 -11.12 17.79 -12.06
C TYR A 280 -11.80 17.41 -10.76
N LYS A 281 -12.05 16.12 -10.59
CA LYS A 281 -12.49 15.51 -9.34
C LYS A 281 -11.29 14.90 -8.61
N SER A 282 -11.46 14.70 -7.30
CA SER A 282 -10.53 13.92 -6.49
C SER A 282 -10.25 12.54 -7.10
N PRO A 283 -9.00 12.05 -7.09
CA PRO A 283 -8.66 10.67 -7.44
C PRO A 283 -9.44 9.60 -6.66
N TRP A 284 -9.90 9.94 -5.45
CA TRP A 284 -10.71 9.07 -4.59
C TRP A 284 -12.23 9.32 -4.73
N SER A 285 -12.67 10.04 -5.77
CA SER A 285 -14.08 10.22 -6.05
C SER A 285 -14.68 8.92 -6.58
N VAL A 286 -15.61 8.34 -5.82
CA VAL A 286 -16.32 7.12 -6.19
C VAL A 286 -17.83 7.38 -6.31
N ARG A 287 -18.50 6.63 -7.19
CA ARG A 287 -19.94 6.67 -7.41
C ARG A 287 -20.53 5.27 -7.26
N ASN A 288 -21.48 5.10 -6.33
CA ASN A 288 -22.26 3.87 -6.27
C ASN A 288 -23.21 3.82 -7.48
N ILE A 289 -23.21 2.71 -8.22
CA ILE A 289 -24.16 2.47 -9.32
C ILE A 289 -25.04 1.23 -9.08
N ASP A 290 -24.96 0.61 -7.89
CA ASP A 290 -25.89 -0.43 -7.47
C ASP A 290 -27.32 0.13 -7.38
N THR A 291 -28.30 -0.71 -7.68
CA THR A 291 -29.72 -0.34 -7.66
C THR A 291 -30.31 -0.34 -6.25
N ARG A 292 -29.69 -1.06 -5.32
CA ARG A 292 -30.15 -1.17 -3.92
C ARG A 292 -29.72 0.06 -3.13
N PRO A 293 -30.67 0.82 -2.53
CA PRO A 293 -30.32 2.02 -1.78
C PRO A 293 -29.79 1.67 -0.37
N PHE A 294 -28.97 2.56 0.19
CA PHE A 294 -28.74 2.60 1.63
C PHE A 294 -29.90 3.30 2.33
N ILE A 295 -30.30 2.76 3.48
CA ILE A 295 -31.37 3.27 4.32
C ILE A 295 -30.78 3.56 5.70
N LEU A 296 -30.87 4.80 6.17
CA LEU A 296 -30.30 5.26 7.42
C LEU A 296 -31.38 5.26 8.51
N ARG A 297 -31.20 4.42 9.53
CA ARG A 297 -32.05 4.39 10.72
C ARG A 297 -31.51 5.37 11.75
N ARG A 298 -32.34 6.31 12.20
CA ARG A 298 -31.99 7.32 13.22
C ARG A 298 -33.18 7.67 14.10
N ASN A 299 -32.90 8.04 15.34
CA ASN A 299 -33.86 8.79 16.16
C ASN A 299 -33.85 10.24 15.69
N TYR A 300 -35.01 10.78 15.32
CA TYR A 300 -35.08 12.17 14.87
C TYR A 300 -34.91 13.14 16.05
N ASP A 301 -33.80 13.87 16.06
CA ASP A 301 -33.71 15.14 16.77
C ASP A 301 -34.26 16.28 15.90
N GLN A 302 -34.81 17.31 16.55
CA GLN A 302 -35.52 18.42 15.90
C GLN A 302 -34.60 19.51 15.32
N HIS A 303 -33.32 19.24 15.05
CA HIS A 303 -32.41 20.26 14.52
C HIS A 303 -32.32 20.21 12.98
N CYS A 304 -32.24 21.40 12.37
CA CYS A 304 -32.01 21.50 10.93
C CYS A 304 -30.51 21.33 10.66
N PRO A 305 -30.07 20.30 9.92
CA PRO A 305 -28.66 20.10 9.66
C PRO A 305 -28.06 21.23 8.81
N GLY A 306 -26.78 21.50 9.01
CA GLY A 306 -26.02 22.48 8.23
C GLY A 306 -26.00 22.16 6.74
N SER A 307 -25.98 23.21 5.91
CA SER A 307 -25.92 23.09 4.45
C SER A 307 -24.50 22.86 3.91
N THR A 308 -23.48 23.01 4.75
CA THR A 308 -22.06 22.94 4.37
C THR A 308 -21.47 21.56 4.64
N PRO A 309 -20.80 20.93 3.66
CA PRO A 309 -20.10 19.67 3.90
C PRO A 309 -18.95 19.81 4.92
N PRO A 310 -18.71 18.78 5.76
CA PRO A 310 -17.65 18.82 6.76
C PRO A 310 -16.24 18.78 6.15
N SER A 311 -15.29 19.38 6.87
CA SER A 311 -13.84 19.22 6.63
C SER A 311 -13.39 17.77 6.81
N SER A 312 -12.18 17.44 6.35
CA SER A 312 -11.59 16.10 6.54
C SER A 312 -11.52 15.72 8.02
N ARG A 313 -11.20 16.69 8.88
CA ARG A 313 -11.10 16.51 10.33
C ARG A 313 -12.45 16.21 10.96
N GLN A 314 -13.49 16.94 10.55
CA GLN A 314 -14.84 16.76 11.10
C GLN A 314 -15.46 15.44 10.59
N ALA A 315 -15.31 15.12 9.30
CA ALA A 315 -15.75 13.85 8.74
C ALA A 315 -15.06 12.65 9.40
N LEU A 316 -13.77 12.76 9.73
CA LEU A 316 -13.06 11.71 10.46
C LEU A 316 -13.60 11.52 11.89
N LYS A 317 -14.04 12.60 12.55
CA LYS A 317 -14.71 12.49 13.86
C LYS A 317 -16.00 11.68 13.73
N TYR A 318 -16.86 12.00 12.74
CA TYR A 318 -18.09 11.23 12.48
C TYR A 318 -17.81 9.76 12.20
N LEU A 319 -16.77 9.45 11.39
CA LEU A 319 -16.33 8.07 11.16
C LEU A 319 -15.83 7.39 12.45
N ALA A 320 -15.03 8.08 13.25
CA ALA A 320 -14.48 7.53 14.49
C ALA A 320 -15.58 7.24 15.53
N ASP A 321 -16.60 8.10 15.61
CA ASP A 321 -17.76 7.91 16.46
C ASP A 321 -18.61 6.73 15.97
N PHE A 322 -18.86 6.61 14.66
CA PHE A 322 -19.53 5.45 14.06
C PHE A 322 -18.82 4.13 14.37
N CYS A 323 -17.50 4.08 14.13
CA CYS A 323 -16.70 2.89 14.40
C CYS A 323 -16.65 2.54 15.88
N ALA A 324 -16.73 3.51 16.79
CA ALA A 324 -16.77 3.27 18.23
C ALA A 324 -18.08 2.61 18.66
N THR A 325 -19.20 3.08 18.12
CA THR A 325 -20.54 2.54 18.41
C THR A 325 -20.67 1.09 17.96
N HIS A 326 -20.12 0.77 16.78
CA HIS A 326 -20.27 -0.55 16.15
C HIS A 326 -19.05 -1.47 16.33
N ASN A 327 -18.03 -1.04 17.07
CA ASN A 327 -16.76 -1.77 17.28
C ASN A 327 -16.03 -2.18 15.99
N LEU A 328 -15.91 -1.27 15.01
CA LEU A 328 -15.45 -1.55 13.65
C LEU A 328 -13.98 -1.18 13.39
N SER A 329 -13.08 -1.40 14.34
CA SER A 329 -11.70 -0.89 14.23
C SER A 329 -10.92 -1.56 13.08
N GLY A 330 -11.02 -2.88 12.94
CA GLY A 330 -10.34 -3.65 11.90
C GLY A 330 -10.97 -3.41 10.53
N GLN A 331 -12.30 -3.42 10.45
CA GLN A 331 -13.03 -3.07 9.23
C GLN A 331 -12.72 -1.63 8.76
N CYS A 332 -12.55 -0.67 9.70
CA CYS A 332 -12.19 0.71 9.37
C CYS A 332 -10.81 0.80 8.70
N CYS A 333 -9.81 0.08 9.22
CA CYS A 333 -8.48 0.01 8.59
C CYS A 333 -8.54 -0.71 7.23
N ALA A 334 -9.29 -1.82 7.14
CA ALA A 334 -9.45 -2.59 5.91
C ALA A 334 -10.10 -1.75 4.80
N ALA A 335 -11.15 -1.01 5.14
CA ALA A 335 -11.83 -0.10 4.23
C ALA A 335 -10.95 1.08 3.78
N LEU A 336 -10.11 1.64 4.68
CA LEU A 336 -9.11 2.63 4.30
C LEU A 336 -8.19 2.06 3.21
N MET A 337 -7.66 0.85 3.42
CA MET A 337 -6.77 0.19 2.46
C MET A 337 -7.44 -0.08 1.12
N ALA A 338 -8.69 -0.53 1.11
CA ALA A 338 -9.48 -0.68 -0.11
C ALA A 338 -9.67 0.66 -0.84
N THR A 339 -9.91 1.75 -0.10
CA THR A 339 -10.09 3.09 -0.67
C THR A 339 -8.82 3.58 -1.40
N LEU A 340 -7.63 3.16 -0.97
CA LEU A 340 -6.37 3.49 -1.66
C LEU A 340 -6.26 2.86 -3.06
N PHE A 341 -7.07 1.87 -3.40
CA PHE A 341 -7.13 1.28 -4.75
C PHE A 341 -8.11 1.99 -5.69
N ILE A 342 -8.80 3.06 -5.25
CA ILE A 342 -9.68 3.81 -6.16
C ILE A 342 -8.92 4.39 -7.36
N PRO A 343 -7.77 5.08 -7.18
CA PRO A 343 -6.99 5.56 -8.32
C PRO A 343 -6.47 4.45 -9.23
N PHE A 344 -6.06 3.31 -8.65
CA PHE A 344 -5.62 2.14 -9.42
C PHE A 344 -6.72 1.64 -10.36
N ASN A 345 -7.98 1.70 -9.93
CA ASN A 345 -9.15 1.28 -10.68
C ASN A 345 -9.79 2.41 -11.50
N SER A 346 -9.08 3.52 -11.75
CA SER A 346 -9.62 4.60 -12.58
C SER A 346 -9.99 4.08 -13.97
N GLY A 347 -11.23 4.33 -14.41
CA GLY A 347 -11.77 3.81 -15.66
C GLY A 347 -12.33 2.39 -15.59
N ARG A 348 -12.25 1.72 -14.44
CA ARG A 348 -12.86 0.41 -14.16
C ARG A 348 -13.92 0.52 -13.08
N THR A 349 -14.76 -0.49 -12.96
CA THR A 349 -15.72 -0.61 -11.87
C THR A 349 -15.10 -1.43 -10.74
N ILE A 350 -15.15 -0.89 -9.52
CA ILE A 350 -14.80 -1.62 -8.30
C ILE A 350 -15.99 -2.47 -7.88
N THR A 351 -15.71 -3.71 -7.49
CA THR A 351 -16.69 -4.61 -6.88
C THR A 351 -16.38 -4.72 -5.39
N LEU A 352 -17.28 -4.25 -4.54
CA LEU A 352 -17.13 -4.30 -3.09
C LEU A 352 -17.96 -5.43 -2.47
N PRO A 353 -17.61 -5.83 -1.23
CA PRO A 353 -18.45 -6.69 -0.41
C PRO A 353 -19.86 -6.14 -0.24
N LEU A 354 -20.85 -7.04 -0.30
CA LEU A 354 -22.22 -6.68 0.04
C LEU A 354 -22.27 -6.21 1.50
N PRO A 355 -22.81 -5.02 1.80
CA PRO A 355 -23.06 -4.62 3.17
C PRO A 355 -24.02 -5.61 3.83
N VAL A 356 -23.63 -6.18 4.97
CA VAL A 356 -24.50 -7.00 5.81
C VAL A 356 -24.41 -6.47 7.24
N PRO A 357 -25.00 -5.29 7.51
CA PRO A 357 -25.00 -4.67 8.83
C PRO A 357 -25.65 -5.60 9.86
N TYR A 358 -25.18 -5.54 11.10
CA TYR A 358 -25.80 -6.30 12.17
C TYR A 358 -27.21 -5.76 12.47
N THR A 359 -28.22 -6.62 12.40
CA THR A 359 -29.60 -6.32 12.84
C THR A 359 -29.87 -6.96 14.21
N PRO A 360 -30.21 -6.20 15.26
CA PRO A 360 -30.48 -6.72 16.61
C PRO A 360 -31.66 -7.71 16.72
N ALA A 361 -32.47 -7.89 15.67
CA ALA A 361 -33.61 -8.82 15.69
C ALA A 361 -33.20 -10.31 15.68
N ALA A 362 -31.94 -10.64 15.38
CA ALA A 362 -31.43 -12.02 15.36
C ALA A 362 -30.80 -12.43 16.72
N VAL A 363 -31.49 -12.18 17.83
CA VAL A 363 -31.09 -12.72 19.15
C VAL A 363 -31.71 -14.09 19.32
N PHE A 364 -31.23 -15.13 18.63
CA PHE A 364 -31.43 -16.52 19.09
C PHE A 364 -30.33 -17.42 18.53
N THR A 365 -29.19 -17.42 19.21
CA THR A 365 -28.31 -18.55 19.54
C THR A 365 -26.91 -17.99 19.74
N ARG A 366 -26.56 -17.67 20.98
CA ARG A 366 -25.15 -17.52 21.41
C ARG A 366 -24.61 -18.94 21.60
N PRO A 367 -23.72 -19.48 20.76
CA PRO A 367 -22.83 -20.52 21.23
C PRO A 367 -21.74 -19.83 22.05
N SER A 368 -21.74 -20.07 23.36
CA SER A 368 -20.64 -19.70 24.25
C SER A 368 -19.35 -20.39 23.79
N SER A 369 -18.61 -19.78 22.87
CA SER A 369 -17.27 -20.26 22.53
C SER A 369 -16.33 -19.80 23.64
N SER A 370 -15.86 -20.76 24.43
CA SER A 370 -14.77 -20.60 25.39
C SER A 370 -13.48 -20.22 24.64
N LYS A 371 -13.25 -18.92 24.40
CA LYS A 371 -11.94 -18.40 23.99
C LYS A 371 -11.16 -17.99 25.24
N LEU A 372 -9.89 -18.36 25.28
CA LEU A 372 -8.91 -18.07 26.34
C LEU A 372 -9.00 -16.60 26.81
N ASN A 373 -8.87 -16.41 28.13
CA ASN A 373 -8.88 -15.14 28.87
C ASN A 373 -7.73 -14.20 28.48
N ILE A 374 -7.68 -13.72 27.24
CA ILE A 374 -6.94 -12.51 26.90
C ILE A 374 -8.00 -11.43 26.69
N ALA A 375 -8.04 -10.44 27.60
CA ALA A 375 -8.93 -9.31 27.45
C ALA A 375 -8.64 -8.63 26.09
N PRO A 376 -9.61 -8.60 25.17
CA PRO A 376 -9.40 -8.00 23.87
C PRO A 376 -9.09 -6.50 24.02
N LEU A 377 -8.20 -5.98 23.16
CA LEU A 377 -7.80 -4.57 23.23
C LEU A 377 -9.04 -3.68 23.02
N PRO A 378 -9.32 -2.72 23.93
CA PRO A 378 -10.47 -1.84 23.80
C PRO A 378 -10.39 -1.00 22.51
N PHE A 379 -11.56 -0.71 21.93
CA PHE A 379 -11.67 0.23 20.82
C PHE A 379 -11.09 1.58 21.27
N SER A 380 -10.17 2.13 20.48
CA SER A 380 -9.55 3.42 20.76
C SER A 380 -9.70 4.32 19.55
N ARG A 381 -10.48 5.41 19.72
CA ARG A 381 -10.61 6.48 18.72
C ARG A 381 -9.25 7.03 18.31
N ASP A 382 -8.28 7.02 19.22
CA ASP A 382 -6.91 7.48 18.97
C ASP A 382 -6.24 6.70 17.84
N LYS A 383 -6.58 5.42 17.63
CA LYS A 383 -6.05 4.65 16.49
C LYS A 383 -6.50 5.26 15.15
N ILE A 384 -7.77 5.65 15.03
CA ILE A 384 -8.32 6.29 13.83
C ILE A 384 -7.74 7.70 13.66
N TYR A 385 -7.64 8.47 14.74
CA TYR A 385 -7.04 9.81 14.68
C TYR A 385 -5.56 9.79 14.31
N LYS A 386 -4.79 8.78 14.76
CA LYS A 386 -3.41 8.57 14.30
C LYS A 386 -3.32 8.34 12.79
N GLN A 387 -4.30 7.64 12.18
CA GLN A 387 -4.33 7.47 10.73
C GLN A 387 -4.43 8.80 9.99
N ARG A 388 -5.07 9.83 10.57
CA ARG A 388 -5.18 11.17 9.96
C ARG A 388 -3.83 11.77 9.60
N GLU A 389 -2.86 11.66 10.51
CA GLU A 389 -1.52 12.20 10.31
C GLU A 389 -0.76 11.45 9.22
N LEU A 390 -1.12 10.18 9.01
CA LEU A 390 -0.53 9.27 8.04
C LEU A 390 -1.21 9.32 6.66
N LEU A 391 -2.45 9.84 6.56
CA LEU A 391 -3.21 9.94 5.29
C LEU A 391 -2.40 10.50 4.12
N PRO A 392 -1.62 11.59 4.25
CA PRO A 392 -0.89 12.14 3.11
C PRO A 392 0.13 11.16 2.55
N TYR A 393 0.70 10.30 3.37
CA TYR A 393 1.67 9.30 2.92
C TYR A 393 0.96 8.15 2.19
N TYR A 394 -0.18 7.70 2.71
CA TYR A 394 -1.05 6.74 2.01
C TYR A 394 -1.52 7.27 0.64
N MET A 395 -1.86 8.57 0.58
CA MET A 395 -2.27 9.23 -0.66
C MET A 395 -1.17 9.19 -1.72
N THR A 396 0.11 9.40 -1.34
CA THR A 396 1.24 9.29 -2.27
C THR A 396 1.31 7.89 -2.90
N LEU A 397 1.24 6.83 -2.09
CA LEU A 397 1.25 5.45 -2.60
C LEU A 397 0.05 5.18 -3.52
N SER A 398 -1.14 5.66 -3.12
CA SER A 398 -2.39 5.46 -3.85
C SER A 398 -2.41 6.16 -5.23
N CYS A 399 -1.78 7.32 -5.36
CA CYS A 399 -1.78 8.12 -6.59
C CYS A 399 -0.84 7.62 -7.69
N ASN A 400 -0.17 6.47 -7.49
CA ASN A 400 0.58 5.80 -8.53
C ASN A 400 0.22 4.30 -8.56
N GLY A 401 -0.56 3.91 -9.57
CA GLY A 401 -1.00 2.52 -9.72
C GLY A 401 0.16 1.54 -9.97
N TRP A 402 1.26 2.01 -10.59
CA TRP A 402 2.46 1.21 -10.81
C TRP A 402 3.18 0.91 -9.50
N THR A 403 3.25 1.89 -8.59
CA THR A 403 3.76 1.73 -7.22
C THR A 403 2.99 0.67 -6.44
N LEU A 404 1.65 0.70 -6.45
CA LEU A 404 0.85 -0.33 -5.78
C LEU A 404 1.06 -1.72 -6.39
N ARG A 405 1.13 -1.79 -7.72
CA ARG A 405 1.40 -3.04 -8.45
C ARG A 405 2.76 -3.62 -8.08
N SER A 406 3.83 -2.82 -8.12
CA SER A 406 5.18 -3.31 -7.85
C SER A 406 5.36 -3.79 -6.41
N LEU A 407 4.71 -3.11 -5.44
CA LEU A 407 4.68 -3.57 -4.05
C LEU A 407 4.02 -4.94 -3.94
N LEU A 408 2.82 -5.14 -4.50
CA LEU A 408 2.16 -6.44 -4.43
C LEU A 408 2.96 -7.55 -5.15
N HIS A 409 3.56 -7.24 -6.30
CA HIS A 409 4.43 -8.18 -7.01
C HIS A 409 5.65 -8.61 -6.16
N SER A 410 6.16 -7.74 -5.28
CA SER A 410 7.31 -8.06 -4.43
C SER A 410 7.05 -9.23 -3.47
N THR A 411 5.79 -9.57 -3.18
CA THR A 411 5.43 -10.73 -2.34
C THR A 411 5.93 -12.04 -2.93
N PHE A 412 6.06 -12.11 -4.25
CA PHE A 412 6.55 -13.28 -4.96
C PHE A 412 8.04 -13.19 -5.29
N PHE A 413 8.67 -12.02 -5.11
CA PHE A 413 10.08 -11.83 -5.39
C PHE A 413 10.96 -12.51 -4.33
N ASN A 414 12.08 -13.05 -4.79
CA ASN A 414 13.15 -13.58 -3.95
C ASN A 414 14.50 -13.19 -4.56
N PRO A 415 15.37 -12.48 -3.83
CA PRO A 415 16.64 -11.98 -4.36
C PRO A 415 17.63 -13.08 -4.77
N ASP A 416 17.47 -14.30 -4.26
CA ASP A 416 18.38 -15.42 -4.53
C ASP A 416 18.00 -16.20 -5.81
N VAL A 417 16.90 -15.82 -6.47
CA VAL A 417 16.39 -16.51 -7.66
C VAL A 417 16.90 -15.83 -8.93
N TYR A 418 17.60 -16.61 -9.74
CA TYR A 418 18.01 -16.22 -11.09
C TYR A 418 16.84 -16.23 -12.07
N CYS A 419 16.90 -15.38 -13.09
CA CYS A 419 15.84 -15.21 -14.08
C CYS A 419 15.51 -16.49 -14.87
N ASN A 420 16.48 -17.40 -15.06
CA ASN A 420 16.28 -18.71 -15.70
C ASN A 420 15.62 -19.77 -14.79
N LEU A 421 15.47 -19.50 -13.48
CA LEU A 421 14.85 -20.39 -12.49
C LEU A 421 13.50 -19.88 -11.96
N VAL A 422 13.00 -18.77 -12.50
CA VAL A 422 11.76 -18.12 -12.04
C VAL A 422 10.55 -19.04 -12.17
N GLY A 423 10.46 -19.82 -13.25
CA GLY A 423 9.38 -20.80 -13.43
C GLY A 423 9.34 -21.81 -12.29
N SER A 424 10.48 -22.41 -11.96
CA SER A 424 10.62 -23.36 -10.85
C SER A 424 10.35 -22.73 -9.47
N TRP A 425 10.55 -21.42 -9.35
CA TRP A 425 10.20 -20.67 -8.14
C TRP A 425 8.70 -20.36 -8.06
N LEU A 426 8.06 -19.92 -9.14
CA LEU A 426 6.65 -19.51 -9.11
C LEU A 426 5.67 -20.68 -9.16
N GLU A 427 6.03 -21.79 -9.82
CA GLU A 427 5.11 -22.92 -9.99
C GLU A 427 4.60 -23.47 -8.64
N PRO A 428 5.45 -23.78 -7.64
CA PRO A 428 4.97 -24.18 -6.31
C PRO A 428 4.20 -23.09 -5.55
N ALA A 429 4.43 -21.81 -5.87
CA ALA A 429 3.68 -20.71 -5.28
C ALA A 429 2.21 -20.75 -5.72
N PHE A 430 1.97 -20.97 -7.02
CA PHE A 430 0.63 -21.10 -7.57
C PHE A 430 -0.01 -22.43 -7.20
N GLU A 431 0.74 -23.54 -7.13
CA GLU A 431 0.20 -24.80 -6.59
C GLU A 431 -0.37 -24.67 -5.16
N ALA A 432 0.21 -23.78 -4.34
CA ALA A 432 -0.31 -23.48 -3.00
C ALA A 432 -1.50 -22.50 -3.01
N LEU A 433 -1.63 -21.66 -4.04
CA LEU A 433 -2.68 -20.65 -4.16
C LEU A 433 -3.92 -21.17 -4.88
N ASP A 434 -3.75 -21.98 -5.93
CA ASP A 434 -4.84 -22.42 -6.82
C ASP A 434 -6.00 -23.07 -6.04
N PRO A 435 -5.79 -23.99 -5.08
CA PRO A 435 -6.89 -24.54 -4.29
C PRO A 435 -7.65 -23.50 -3.46
N ILE A 436 -6.99 -22.41 -3.04
CA ILE A 436 -7.60 -21.32 -2.28
C ILE A 436 -8.41 -20.42 -3.21
N LEU A 437 -7.87 -20.16 -4.42
CA LEU A 437 -8.53 -19.36 -5.45
C LEU A 437 -9.78 -20.08 -6.00
N ASP A 438 -9.67 -21.38 -6.28
CA ASP A 438 -10.78 -22.23 -6.75
C ASP A 438 -11.91 -22.33 -5.71
N ALA A 439 -11.56 -22.33 -4.43
CA ALA A 439 -12.52 -22.33 -3.32
C ALA A 439 -13.08 -20.93 -3.00
N GLU A 440 -12.60 -19.87 -3.67
CA GLU A 440 -12.92 -18.47 -3.38
C GLU A 440 -12.69 -18.08 -1.89
N ASP A 441 -11.70 -18.69 -1.23
CA ASP A 441 -11.40 -18.45 0.19
C ASP A 441 -10.49 -17.23 0.37
N HIS A 442 -11.12 -16.06 0.28
CA HIS A 442 -10.49 -14.75 0.42
C HIS A 442 -9.80 -14.56 1.78
N THR A 443 -10.28 -15.22 2.84
CA THR A 443 -9.68 -15.15 4.18
C THR A 443 -8.35 -15.89 4.19
N ARG A 444 -8.32 -17.13 3.70
CA ARG A 444 -7.07 -17.89 3.56
C ARG A 444 -6.08 -17.23 2.62
N LEU A 445 -6.56 -16.68 1.50
CA LEU A 445 -5.72 -15.92 0.57
C LEU A 445 -5.03 -14.76 1.28
N THR A 446 -5.78 -13.98 2.05
CA THR A 446 -5.23 -12.85 2.83
C THR A 446 -4.24 -13.32 3.88
N ILE A 447 -4.54 -14.40 4.61
CA ILE A 447 -3.63 -14.98 5.61
C ILE A 447 -2.31 -15.39 4.96
N LEU A 448 -2.36 -16.15 3.86
CA LEU A 448 -1.18 -16.68 3.18
C LEU A 448 -0.29 -15.54 2.67
N LEU A 449 -0.86 -14.57 1.96
CA LEU A 449 -0.10 -13.45 1.38
C LEU A 449 0.47 -12.53 2.47
N THR A 450 -0.28 -12.29 3.55
CA THR A 450 0.21 -11.53 4.70
C THR A 450 1.34 -12.26 5.42
N ARG A 451 1.26 -13.58 5.58
CA ARG A 451 2.35 -14.35 6.20
C ARG A 451 3.62 -14.33 5.35
N ARG A 452 3.47 -14.36 4.02
CA ARG A 452 4.60 -14.28 3.10
C ARG A 452 5.31 -12.94 3.14
N GLN A 453 4.56 -11.83 3.23
CA GLN A 453 5.11 -10.49 3.37
C GLN A 453 4.24 -9.61 4.30
N PRO A 454 4.48 -9.65 5.63
CA PRO A 454 3.60 -9.01 6.62
C PRO A 454 3.39 -7.51 6.43
N VAL A 455 4.43 -6.80 5.99
CA VAL A 455 4.39 -5.35 5.72
C VAL A 455 3.36 -4.99 4.66
N LEU A 456 3.09 -5.90 3.70
CA LEU A 456 2.13 -5.69 2.62
C LEU A 456 0.75 -6.30 2.87
N GLY A 457 0.54 -6.97 4.02
CA GLY A 457 -0.76 -7.53 4.38
C GLY A 457 -1.93 -6.54 4.23
N PRO A 458 -1.80 -5.27 4.71
CA PRO A 458 -2.82 -4.25 4.50
C PRO A 458 -3.13 -3.97 3.03
N LEU A 459 -2.12 -3.97 2.15
CA LEU A 459 -2.30 -3.74 0.73
C LEU A 459 -2.97 -4.93 0.05
N TRP A 460 -2.60 -6.16 0.41
CA TRP A 460 -3.28 -7.35 -0.08
C TRP A 460 -4.75 -7.39 0.34
N LEU A 461 -5.06 -7.03 1.59
CA LEU A 461 -6.44 -6.92 2.05
C LEU A 461 -7.24 -5.89 1.23
N GLY A 462 -6.68 -4.71 0.98
CA GLY A 462 -7.31 -3.69 0.12
C GLY A 462 -7.49 -4.15 -1.34
N ALA A 463 -6.50 -4.86 -1.89
CA ALA A 463 -6.56 -5.40 -3.25
C ALA A 463 -7.64 -6.48 -3.38
N ILE A 464 -7.78 -7.36 -2.38
CA ILE A 464 -8.81 -8.39 -2.35
C ILE A 464 -10.20 -7.76 -2.24
N LEU A 465 -10.37 -6.80 -1.33
CA LEU A 465 -11.64 -6.10 -1.11
C LEU A 465 -12.17 -5.36 -2.35
N THR A 466 -11.28 -4.94 -3.25
CA THR A 466 -11.63 -4.20 -4.46
C THR A 466 -11.67 -5.07 -5.72
N GLY A 467 -11.40 -6.39 -5.61
CA GLY A 467 -11.26 -7.29 -6.75
C GLY A 467 -9.95 -7.12 -7.54
N THR A 468 -9.04 -6.26 -7.09
CA THR A 468 -7.75 -5.98 -7.75
C THR A 468 -6.79 -7.17 -7.65
N ALA A 469 -6.86 -7.95 -6.57
CA ALA A 469 -5.92 -9.04 -6.29
C ALA A 469 -5.82 -10.06 -7.44
N MET A 470 -6.94 -10.45 -8.06
CA MET A 470 -6.94 -11.40 -9.17
C MET A 470 -6.20 -10.87 -10.40
N THR A 471 -6.34 -9.56 -10.70
CA THR A 471 -5.60 -8.93 -11.80
C THR A 471 -4.09 -8.99 -11.55
N ILE A 472 -3.66 -8.81 -10.30
CA ILE A 472 -2.26 -8.87 -9.90
C ILE A 472 -1.73 -10.30 -9.98
N LEU A 473 -2.46 -11.27 -9.42
CA LEU A 473 -2.04 -12.67 -9.43
C LEU A 473 -1.94 -13.23 -10.86
N HIS A 474 -2.91 -12.96 -11.73
CA HIS A 474 -2.85 -13.36 -13.14
C HIS A 474 -1.66 -12.74 -13.88
N ALA A 475 -1.34 -11.47 -13.61
CA ALA A 475 -0.18 -10.82 -14.19
C ALA A 475 1.12 -11.53 -13.78
N ILE A 476 1.28 -11.84 -12.49
CA ILE A 476 2.44 -12.55 -11.96
C ILE A 476 2.56 -13.94 -12.59
N GLN A 477 1.46 -14.69 -12.67
CA GLN A 477 1.41 -16.02 -13.29
C GLN A 477 1.82 -15.96 -14.77
N SER A 478 1.44 -14.89 -15.46
CA SER A 478 1.77 -14.65 -16.87
C SER A 478 3.19 -14.08 -17.08
N GLY A 479 3.99 -13.96 -16.02
CA GLY A 479 5.35 -13.40 -16.09
C GLY A 479 5.41 -11.90 -16.34
N GLN A 480 4.30 -11.17 -16.18
CA GLN A 480 4.28 -9.71 -16.25
C GLN A 480 4.69 -9.14 -14.90
N TRP A 481 5.78 -8.37 -14.87
CA TRP A 481 6.31 -7.79 -13.64
C TRP A 481 6.21 -6.26 -13.63
N ALA A 482 6.13 -5.71 -12.42
CA ALA A 482 6.22 -4.28 -12.20
C ALA A 482 7.37 -4.02 -11.22
N VAL A 483 8.26 -3.12 -11.60
CA VAL A 483 9.37 -2.65 -10.76
C VAL A 483 9.22 -1.14 -10.60
N ASP A 484 9.25 -0.67 -9.35
CA ASP A 484 9.24 0.75 -9.03
C ASP A 484 10.30 1.03 -7.95
N LEU A 485 11.41 1.64 -8.37
CA LEU A 485 12.51 1.96 -7.47
C LEU A 485 12.12 2.99 -6.41
N HIS A 486 11.16 3.89 -6.71
CA HIS A 486 10.66 4.84 -5.72
C HIS A 486 9.86 4.11 -4.65
N ALA A 487 8.96 3.21 -5.07
CA ALA A 487 8.19 2.38 -4.15
C ALA A 487 9.11 1.59 -3.22
N ALA A 488 10.12 0.91 -3.79
CA ALA A 488 11.09 0.13 -3.04
C ALA A 488 11.85 0.98 -2.02
N ALA A 489 12.37 2.15 -2.42
CA ALA A 489 13.09 3.04 -1.52
C ALA A 489 12.20 3.65 -0.43
N TRP A 490 10.94 3.95 -0.75
CA TRP A 490 10.00 4.52 0.20
C TRP A 490 9.54 3.50 1.24
N THR A 491 9.21 2.28 0.85
CA THR A 491 8.66 1.28 1.78
C THR A 491 9.74 0.37 2.38
N GLY A 492 10.97 0.42 1.85
CA GLY A 492 12.05 -0.49 2.23
C GLY A 492 11.80 -1.92 1.77
N THR A 493 10.96 -2.13 0.76
CA THR A 493 10.68 -3.46 0.19
C THR A 493 11.67 -3.80 -0.92
N GLU A 494 12.23 -5.00 -0.91
CA GLU A 494 13.02 -5.52 -2.03
C GLU A 494 12.06 -5.95 -3.16
N GLN A 495 12.18 -5.31 -4.32
CA GLN A 495 11.28 -5.55 -5.47
C GLN A 495 12.01 -6.08 -6.71
N SER A 496 13.34 -5.92 -6.73
CA SER A 496 14.20 -6.28 -7.85
C SER A 496 15.63 -6.49 -7.37
N PHE A 497 16.43 -7.23 -8.13
CA PHE A 497 17.87 -7.34 -7.93
C PHE A 497 18.55 -5.97 -7.82
N LEU A 498 18.04 -4.92 -8.49
CA LEU A 498 18.57 -3.55 -8.36
C LEU A 498 18.48 -2.98 -6.93
N THR A 499 17.53 -3.47 -6.13
CA THR A 499 17.23 -2.98 -4.78
C THR A 499 17.81 -3.88 -3.68
N THR A 500 18.40 -5.01 -4.05
CA THR A 500 19.00 -5.97 -3.12
C THR A 500 20.34 -5.45 -2.60
N LYS A 501 20.66 -5.77 -1.34
CA LYS A 501 21.98 -5.47 -0.77
C LYS A 501 23.08 -6.19 -1.53
N LEU A 502 24.11 -5.45 -1.91
CA LEU A 502 25.31 -6.02 -2.51
C LEU A 502 26.06 -6.87 -1.48
N SER A 503 26.58 -8.00 -1.95
CA SER A 503 27.65 -8.69 -1.23
C SER A 503 28.87 -7.76 -1.20
N GLY A 504 29.58 -7.72 -0.07
CA GLY A 504 30.60 -6.72 0.24
C GLY A 504 31.73 -6.56 -0.81
N PRO A 505 32.64 -5.59 -0.60
CA PRO A 505 33.63 -5.19 -1.60
C PRO A 505 34.38 -6.38 -2.18
N ARG A 506 34.35 -6.50 -3.51
CA ARG A 506 35.02 -7.57 -4.24
C ARG A 506 36.53 -7.32 -4.24
N ALA A 507 37.31 -8.41 -4.18
CA ALA A 507 38.75 -8.32 -4.30
C ALA A 507 39.14 -7.68 -5.64
N ALA A 508 40.09 -6.73 -5.61
CA ALA A 508 40.54 -5.92 -6.75
C ALA A 508 41.18 -6.68 -7.94
N LYS A 509 41.09 -8.02 -7.97
CA LYS A 509 41.73 -8.89 -8.97
C LYS A 509 40.74 -9.87 -9.65
N GLN A 510 39.44 -9.56 -9.68
CA GLN A 510 38.50 -10.40 -10.43
C GLN A 510 38.51 -9.99 -11.91
N SER A 511 38.73 -10.94 -12.82
CA SER A 511 38.65 -10.74 -14.28
C SER A 511 37.22 -10.87 -14.82
N LYS A 512 36.26 -11.18 -13.94
CA LYS A 512 34.85 -11.36 -14.26
C LYS A 512 33.97 -10.57 -13.31
N ILE A 513 32.82 -10.13 -13.81
CA ILE A 513 31.76 -9.50 -13.05
C ILE A 513 30.49 -10.37 -13.15
N ASN A 514 29.68 -10.41 -12.10
CA ASN A 514 28.39 -11.11 -12.22
C ASN A 514 27.45 -10.27 -13.08
N ARG A 515 26.63 -10.90 -13.91
CA ARG A 515 25.75 -10.16 -14.83
C ARG A 515 24.73 -9.28 -14.14
N ASP A 516 24.36 -9.59 -12.90
CA ASP A 516 23.51 -8.74 -12.10
C ASP A 516 24.20 -7.45 -11.65
N ASP A 517 25.49 -7.52 -11.31
CA ASP A 517 26.27 -6.32 -11.00
C ASP A 517 26.60 -5.51 -12.25
N GLU A 518 26.89 -6.18 -13.36
CA GLU A 518 27.02 -5.53 -14.66
C GLU A 518 25.75 -4.77 -15.03
N CYS A 519 24.57 -5.40 -14.94
CA CYS A 519 23.29 -4.75 -15.20
C CYS A 519 23.01 -3.59 -14.23
N ARG A 520 23.37 -3.72 -12.95
CA ARG A 520 23.26 -2.63 -11.96
C ARG A 520 24.13 -1.45 -12.39
N LEU A 521 25.38 -1.70 -12.77
CA LEU A 521 26.32 -0.65 -13.18
C LEU A 521 25.86 0.04 -14.46
N LEU A 522 25.48 -0.70 -15.50
CA LEU A 522 24.92 -0.15 -16.74
C LEU A 522 23.69 0.72 -16.48
N PHE A 523 22.79 0.27 -15.59
CA PHE A 523 21.65 1.07 -15.19
C PHE A 523 22.07 2.36 -14.47
N LEU A 524 23.00 2.26 -13.51
CA LEU A 524 23.43 3.39 -12.70
C LEU A 524 24.17 4.44 -13.54
N THR A 525 25.10 4.02 -14.39
CA THR A 525 25.85 4.91 -15.30
C THR A 525 24.99 5.44 -16.45
N GLY A 526 23.94 4.70 -16.83
CA GLY A 526 23.12 5.04 -17.99
C GLY A 526 23.83 4.90 -19.33
N CYS A 527 24.93 4.12 -19.38
CA CYS A 527 25.64 3.78 -20.61
C CYS A 527 24.71 3.11 -21.63
N ASP A 528 24.97 3.31 -22.92
CA ASP A 528 24.33 2.62 -24.06
C ASP A 528 22.80 2.53 -24.04
N GLY A 529 22.14 3.56 -23.51
CA GLY A 529 20.68 3.61 -23.46
C GLY A 529 20.05 2.80 -22.32
N PHE A 530 20.85 2.19 -21.43
CA PHE A 530 20.37 1.47 -20.23
C PHE A 530 19.88 2.40 -19.11
N SER A 531 19.33 3.57 -19.46
CA SER A 531 18.86 4.57 -18.49
C SER A 531 17.52 4.20 -17.84
N SER A 532 16.74 3.30 -18.46
CA SER A 532 15.44 2.85 -17.97
C SER A 532 15.56 1.73 -16.94
N VAL A 533 14.63 1.71 -15.98
CA VAL A 533 14.52 0.60 -15.00
C VAL A 533 14.27 -0.72 -15.75
N PRO A 534 15.05 -1.79 -15.49
CA PRO A 534 14.83 -3.10 -16.08
C PRO A 534 13.42 -3.61 -15.83
N VAL A 535 12.80 -4.16 -16.88
CA VAL A 535 11.46 -4.75 -16.83
C VAL A 535 11.44 -6.02 -15.97
N CYS A 536 12.54 -6.80 -16.01
CA CYS A 536 12.68 -8.03 -15.24
C CYS A 536 13.23 -7.72 -13.83
N PRO A 537 12.52 -8.10 -12.75
CA PRO A 537 13.01 -7.90 -11.39
C PRO A 537 14.09 -8.91 -10.98
N TRP A 538 14.20 -10.02 -11.71
CA TRP A 538 15.02 -11.17 -11.34
C TRP A 538 16.49 -11.01 -11.72
N LYS A 539 17.35 -11.63 -10.93
CA LYS A 539 18.80 -11.57 -11.10
C LYS A 539 19.22 -12.24 -12.43
N PRO A 540 19.98 -11.56 -13.30
CA PRO A 540 20.66 -12.22 -14.42
C PRO A 540 21.60 -13.33 -13.92
N PHE A 541 21.62 -14.48 -14.60
CA PHE A 541 22.51 -15.59 -14.27
C PHE A 541 23.91 -15.41 -14.88
N GLY A 542 24.89 -16.09 -14.29
CA GLY A 542 26.27 -16.16 -14.77
C GLY A 542 27.10 -14.89 -14.60
N SER A 543 28.20 -14.82 -15.34
CA SER A 543 29.20 -13.76 -15.25
C SER A 543 29.74 -13.37 -16.62
N SER A 544 30.16 -12.12 -16.77
CA SER A 544 30.81 -11.60 -17.97
C SER A 544 32.29 -11.35 -17.66
N ALA A 545 33.18 -11.61 -18.62
CA ALA A 545 34.57 -11.14 -18.49
C ALA A 545 34.57 -9.61 -18.56
N LEU A 546 35.37 -8.95 -17.73
CA LEU A 546 35.44 -7.48 -17.70
C LEU A 546 35.86 -6.88 -19.06
N SER A 547 36.62 -7.63 -19.87
CA SER A 547 36.99 -7.24 -21.23
C SER A 547 35.80 -7.15 -22.19
N ASP A 548 34.70 -7.83 -21.87
CA ASP A 548 33.55 -8.02 -22.74
C ASP A 548 32.34 -7.19 -22.27
N THR A 549 32.51 -6.41 -21.19
CA THR A 549 31.44 -5.56 -20.66
C THR A 549 31.43 -4.19 -21.32
N GLU A 550 30.25 -3.64 -21.54
CA GLU A 550 30.04 -2.28 -22.05
C GLU A 550 30.09 -1.21 -20.93
N ILE A 551 30.66 -1.56 -19.77
CA ILE A 551 30.80 -0.61 -18.66
C ILE A 551 31.90 0.38 -19.06
N ALA A 552 31.53 1.63 -19.33
CA ALA A 552 32.49 2.70 -19.52
C ALA A 552 33.31 2.87 -18.23
N VAL A 553 34.63 2.63 -18.34
CA VAL A 553 35.62 2.86 -17.28
C VAL A 553 36.04 4.32 -17.27
#